data_AF-W7YQU4-F1
#
_entry.id   AF-W7YQU4-F1
#
_cell.length_a   1.000
_cell.length_b   1.000
_cell.length_c   1.000
_cell.angle_alpha   90.00
_cell.angle_beta   90.00
_cell.angle_gamma   90.00
#
_symmetry.space_group_name_H-M   'P 1'
#
loop_
_entity.id
_entity.type
_entity.pdbx_description
1 polymer ?
#
loop_
_entity_poly.entity_id
_entity_poly.type
_entity_poly.pdbx_seq_one_letter_code
_entity_poly.pdbx_strand_id
1 'polypeptide(L)'
;MWTDVTSKENGGLGQPATGSGNTPTYNDILVKYNAANGYKRYWDDAAKAPYLFNGSTFISYDDPQSLYEKAKYVLDKKLGGAMFWEYSNDSTGTLLNALADGLKGNSYEPEIQALEAPDASNEPQTNEDLETPEAVEVPVQ
;
A
#
# COMPACT_ATOMS: atom_id res chain seq x y z
N MET A 1 14.46 -0.66 -0.46
CA MET A 1 13.49 -0.87 -1.55
C MET A 1 14.16 -1.59 -2.71
N TRP A 2 13.38 -2.21 -3.58
CA TRP A 2 13.86 -2.81 -4.81
C TRP A 2 13.35 -2.01 -6.00
N THR A 3 14.24 -1.74 -6.97
CA THR A 3 13.92 -1.02 -8.21
C THR A 3 14.14 -1.93 -9.39
N ASP A 4 13.56 -1.57 -10.53
CA ASP A 4 13.68 -2.36 -11.76
C ASP A 4 13.17 -3.80 -11.54
N VAL A 5 12.03 -3.91 -10.84
CA VAL A 5 11.31 -5.18 -10.69
C VAL A 5 10.84 -5.62 -12.07
N THR A 6 11.22 -6.83 -12.44
CA THR A 6 11.20 -7.32 -13.82
C THR A 6 9.82 -7.74 -14.32
N SER A 7 8.84 -7.89 -13.42
CA SER A 7 7.46 -8.26 -13.74
C SER A 7 6.46 -7.54 -12.84
N LYS A 8 5.26 -7.31 -13.37
CA LYS A 8 4.13 -6.71 -12.62
C LYS A 8 3.22 -7.76 -11.98
N GLU A 9 3.44 -9.04 -12.25
CA GLU A 9 2.67 -10.15 -11.68
C GLU A 9 2.69 -10.09 -10.15
N ASN A 10 1.57 -10.47 -9.52
CA ASN A 10 1.38 -10.47 -8.06
C ASN A 10 1.67 -9.11 -7.40
N GLY A 11 1.50 -8.01 -8.13
CA GLY A 11 1.84 -6.67 -7.64
C GLY A 11 3.34 -6.54 -7.33
N GLY A 12 4.20 -7.24 -8.06
CA GLY A 12 5.65 -7.22 -7.86
C GLY A 12 6.15 -8.11 -6.71
N LEU A 13 5.27 -8.73 -5.94
CA LEU A 13 5.66 -9.62 -4.85
C LEU A 13 6.32 -10.89 -5.39
N GLY A 14 7.50 -11.22 -4.86
CA GLY A 14 8.27 -12.40 -5.27
C GLY A 14 8.95 -12.28 -6.64
N GLN A 15 8.85 -11.13 -7.31
CA GLN A 15 9.43 -10.93 -8.63
C GLN A 15 10.92 -10.53 -8.53
N PRO A 16 11.77 -10.94 -9.49
CA PRO A 16 13.18 -10.52 -9.52
C PRO A 16 13.30 -9.02 -9.71
N ALA A 17 14.29 -8.41 -9.07
CA ALA A 17 14.67 -7.01 -9.23
C ALA A 17 16.16 -6.90 -9.54
N THR A 18 16.53 -5.97 -10.41
CA THR A 18 17.94 -5.74 -10.76
C THR A 18 18.56 -4.53 -10.05
N GLY A 19 17.73 -3.72 -9.37
CA GLY A 19 18.18 -2.53 -8.66
C GLY A 19 17.73 -2.50 -7.20
N SER A 20 18.41 -1.65 -6.42
CA SER A 20 18.10 -1.38 -5.02
C SER A 20 18.17 0.11 -4.76
N GLY A 21 17.24 0.63 -3.96
CA GLY A 21 17.23 2.02 -3.50
C GLY A 21 17.46 2.14 -2.00
N ASN A 22 17.23 3.35 -1.48
CA ASN A 22 17.31 3.62 -0.04
C ASN A 22 16.21 2.87 0.76
N THR A 23 16.23 3.05 2.08
CA THR A 23 15.19 2.59 3.00
C THR A 23 14.34 3.78 3.42
N PRO A 24 13.13 3.95 2.87
CA PRO A 24 12.25 5.04 3.25
C PRO A 24 11.89 4.97 4.73
N THR A 25 11.80 6.13 5.37
CA THR A 25 11.16 6.25 6.68
C THR A 25 9.63 6.13 6.53
N TYR A 26 8.89 5.89 7.62
CA TYR A 26 7.42 5.91 7.53
C TYR A 26 6.91 7.30 7.12
N ASN A 27 7.60 8.37 7.54
CA ASN A 27 7.34 9.73 7.08
C ASN A 27 7.46 9.86 5.54
N ASP A 28 8.49 9.26 4.94
CA ASP A 28 8.63 9.25 3.47
C ASP A 28 7.51 8.48 2.80
N ILE A 29 7.05 7.37 3.39
CA ILE A 29 5.93 6.59 2.86
C ILE A 29 4.67 7.45 2.71
N LEU A 30 4.32 8.21 3.75
CA LEU A 30 3.13 9.05 3.75
C LEU A 30 3.18 10.14 2.67
N VAL A 31 4.34 10.75 2.45
CA VAL A 31 4.46 11.94 1.58
C VAL A 31 4.85 11.59 0.14
N LYS A 32 5.75 10.64 -0.06
CA LYS A 32 6.41 10.38 -1.35
C LYS A 32 5.90 9.11 -2.02
N TYR A 33 5.53 8.08 -1.26
CA TYR A 33 5.21 6.76 -1.78
C TYR A 33 3.72 6.43 -1.64
N ASN A 34 2.86 7.37 -2.01
CA ASN A 34 1.40 7.25 -1.91
C ASN A 34 0.73 7.11 -3.30
N ALA A 35 -0.59 6.93 -3.30
CA ALA A 35 -1.40 6.73 -4.51
C ALA A 35 -1.28 7.88 -5.50
N ALA A 36 -1.16 9.13 -5.04
CA ALA A 36 -1.00 10.30 -5.92
C ALA A 36 0.32 10.24 -6.72
N ASN A 37 1.32 9.52 -6.21
CA ASN A 37 2.61 9.30 -6.87
C ASN A 37 2.70 7.91 -7.54
N GLY A 38 1.56 7.26 -7.80
CA GLY A 38 1.47 6.00 -8.55
C GLY A 38 1.81 4.74 -7.76
N TYR A 39 1.98 4.82 -6.43
CA TYR A 39 2.19 3.64 -5.59
C TYR A 39 0.84 3.07 -5.13
N LYS A 40 0.60 1.80 -5.45
CA LYS A 40 -0.55 1.04 -4.93
C LYS A 40 -0.10 0.23 -3.72
N ARG A 41 -0.87 0.29 -2.63
CA ARG A 41 -0.71 -0.61 -1.47
C ARG A 41 -1.30 -1.97 -1.78
N TYR A 42 -0.57 -3.00 -1.39
CA TYR A 42 -0.97 -4.39 -1.40
C TYR A 42 -0.76 -4.98 0.00
N TRP A 43 -1.38 -6.12 0.24
CA TRP A 43 -1.32 -6.85 1.50
C TRP A 43 -1.00 -8.31 1.22
N ASP A 44 0.03 -8.84 1.87
CA ASP A 44 0.29 -10.27 1.93
C ASP A 44 -0.42 -10.85 3.16
N ASP A 45 -1.50 -11.61 2.93
CA ASP A 45 -2.30 -12.16 4.01
C ASP A 45 -1.63 -13.34 4.74
N ALA A 46 -0.68 -14.02 4.10
CA ALA A 46 0.07 -15.10 4.75
C ALA A 46 1.15 -14.52 5.67
N ALA A 47 1.87 -13.49 5.20
CA ALA A 47 2.91 -12.81 5.97
C ALA A 47 2.35 -11.78 6.97
N LYS A 48 1.10 -11.35 6.79
CA LYS A 48 0.46 -10.23 7.50
C LYS A 48 1.28 -8.93 7.36
N ALA A 49 1.69 -8.62 6.13
CA ALA A 49 2.58 -7.50 5.85
C ALA A 49 2.11 -6.65 4.65
N PRO A 50 2.19 -5.31 4.74
CA PRO A 50 1.88 -4.43 3.63
C PRO A 50 3.11 -4.24 2.74
N TYR A 51 2.84 -3.91 1.49
CA TYR A 51 3.87 -3.45 0.57
C TYR A 51 3.30 -2.46 -0.45
N LEU A 52 4.18 -1.66 -1.04
CA LEU A 52 3.83 -0.72 -2.10
C LEU A 52 4.50 -1.14 -3.39
N PHE A 53 3.77 -1.00 -4.50
CA PHE A 53 4.32 -1.24 -5.83
C PHE A 53 3.71 -0.26 -6.85
N ASN A 54 4.57 0.33 -7.68
CA ASN A 54 4.16 1.25 -8.75
C ASN A 54 4.36 0.68 -10.17
N GLY A 55 4.66 -0.62 -10.30
CA GLY A 55 4.96 -1.26 -11.57
C GLY A 55 6.46 -1.42 -11.86
N SER A 56 7.35 -0.83 -11.06
CA SER A 56 8.81 -1.00 -11.17
C SER A 56 9.52 -1.00 -9.81
N THR A 57 9.07 -0.18 -8.85
CA THR A 57 9.65 -0.08 -7.51
C THR A 57 8.78 -0.79 -6.48
N PHE A 58 9.36 -1.72 -5.73
CA PHE A 58 8.73 -2.46 -4.63
C PHE A 58 9.27 -1.99 -3.27
N ILE A 59 8.37 -1.72 -2.33
CA ILE A 59 8.70 -1.26 -0.97
C ILE A 59 7.94 -2.11 0.05
N SER A 60 8.66 -2.92 0.83
CA SER A 60 8.14 -3.54 2.06
C SER A 60 8.25 -2.55 3.21
N TYR A 61 7.23 -2.47 4.06
CA TYR A 61 7.21 -1.57 5.21
C TYR A 61 6.27 -2.10 6.31
N ASP A 62 6.14 -1.35 7.41
CA ASP A 62 5.14 -1.57 8.45
C ASP A 62 4.11 -0.44 8.44
N ASP A 63 2.87 -0.78 8.77
CA ASP A 63 1.74 0.12 8.90
C ASP A 63 0.88 -0.27 10.12
N PRO A 64 -0.18 0.48 10.46
CA PRO A 64 -1.00 0.15 11.61
C PRO A 64 -1.60 -1.27 11.58
N GLN A 65 -1.98 -1.79 10.40
CA GLN A 65 -2.55 -3.13 10.26
C GLN A 65 -1.51 -4.22 10.59
N SER A 66 -0.30 -4.12 10.05
CA SER A 66 0.76 -5.08 10.35
C SER A 66 1.27 -5.00 11.79
N LEU A 67 1.33 -3.81 12.38
CA LEU A 67 1.70 -3.66 13.79
C LEU A 67 0.66 -4.27 14.72
N TYR A 68 -0.63 -4.18 14.38
CA TYR A 68 -1.68 -4.90 15.08
C TYR A 68 -1.45 -6.42 15.01
N GLU A 69 -1.20 -6.99 13.83
CA GLU A 69 -0.95 -8.42 13.65
C GLU A 69 0.30 -8.90 14.41
N LYS A 70 1.37 -8.09 14.42
CA LYS A 70 2.58 -8.36 15.23
C LYS A 70 2.28 -8.29 16.73
N ALA A 71 1.52 -7.31 17.19
CA ALA A 71 1.15 -7.21 18.60
C ALA A 71 0.25 -8.37 19.03
N LYS A 72 -0.71 -8.76 18.19
CA LYS A 72 -1.51 -9.97 18.38
C LYS A 72 -0.64 -11.22 18.50
N TYR A 73 0.35 -11.37 17.62
CA TYR A 73 1.31 -12.49 17.70
C TYR A 73 2.09 -12.48 19.03
N VAL A 74 2.56 -11.31 19.49
CA VAL A 74 3.25 -11.15 20.79
C VAL A 74 2.36 -11.62 21.94
N LEU A 75 1.09 -11.22 21.96
CA LEU A 75 0.12 -11.60 22.99
C LEU A 75 -0.21 -13.10 22.94
N ASP A 76 -0.54 -13.61 21.76
CA ASP A 76 -0.92 -15.02 21.53
C ASP A 76 0.22 -15.98 21.93
N LYS A 77 1.47 -15.56 21.70
CA LYS A 77 2.67 -16.34 22.04
C LYS A 77 3.24 -16.02 23.43
N LYS A 78 2.63 -15.11 24.18
CA LYS A 78 3.08 -14.67 25.52
C LYS A 78 4.54 -14.21 25.53
N LEU A 79 4.93 -13.41 24.54
CA LEU A 79 6.28 -12.85 24.44
C LEU A 79 6.42 -11.60 25.33
N GLY A 80 7.66 -11.21 25.62
CA GLY A 80 7.97 -10.11 26.56
C GLY A 80 7.65 -8.69 26.05
N GLY A 81 7.28 -8.54 24.78
CA GLY A 81 6.97 -7.26 24.14
C GLY A 81 7.43 -7.20 22.70
N ALA A 82 7.39 -6.01 22.12
CA ALA A 82 7.89 -5.72 20.78
C ALA A 82 8.97 -4.63 20.85
N MET A 83 9.97 -4.76 19.97
CA MET A 83 10.98 -3.73 19.72
C MET A 83 10.77 -3.20 18.30
N PHE A 84 10.95 -1.90 18.11
CA PHE A 84 10.93 -1.27 16.80
C PHE A 84 12.15 -0.36 16.62
N TRP A 85 12.56 -0.16 15.38
CA TRP A 85 13.63 0.74 14.99
C TRP A 85 13.14 1.65 13.85
N GLU A 86 13.13 2.98 14.01
CA GLU A 86 13.35 3.75 15.24
C GLU A 86 12.35 4.92 15.31
N TYR A 87 12.38 5.62 16.44
CA TYR A 87 11.35 6.59 16.81
C TYR A 87 11.22 7.79 15.84
N SER A 88 12.33 8.34 15.35
CA SER A 88 12.32 9.53 14.48
C SER A 88 11.71 9.27 13.09
N ASN A 89 11.65 8.01 12.67
CA ASN A 89 11.05 7.60 11.40
C ASN A 89 9.51 7.64 11.38
N ASP A 90 8.85 7.88 12.53
CA ASP A 90 7.40 8.01 12.69
C ASP A 90 7.05 9.32 13.42
N SER A 91 7.13 10.44 12.69
CA SER A 91 6.93 11.78 13.28
C SER A 91 5.49 12.05 13.74
N THR A 92 4.51 11.30 13.21
CA THR A 92 3.10 11.39 13.62
C THR A 92 2.78 10.54 14.84
N GLY A 93 3.66 9.59 15.20
CA GLY A 93 3.41 8.60 16.24
C GLY A 93 2.36 7.55 15.85
N THR A 94 1.98 7.46 14.58
CA THR A 94 0.93 6.57 14.10
C THR A 94 1.30 5.10 14.31
N LEU A 95 2.54 4.73 14.00
CA LEU A 95 3.03 3.37 14.18
C LEU A 95 3.22 3.05 15.66
N LEU A 96 3.80 3.99 16.42
CA LEU A 96 3.98 3.81 17.85
C LEU A 96 2.64 3.57 18.57
N ASN A 97 1.62 4.38 18.27
CA ASN A 97 0.29 4.25 18.86
C ASN A 97 -0.36 2.92 18.47
N ALA A 98 -0.29 2.53 17.19
CA ALA A 98 -0.82 1.25 16.73
C ALA A 98 -0.19 0.05 17.45
N LEU A 99 1.14 0.05 17.60
CA LEU A 99 1.83 -1.00 18.33
C LEU A 99 1.48 -0.99 19.83
N ALA A 100 1.42 0.19 20.45
CA ALA A 100 1.10 0.33 21.86
C ALA A 100 -0.33 -0.12 22.18
N ASP A 101 -1.30 0.19 21.32
CA ASP A 101 -2.70 -0.21 21.50
C ASP A 101 -2.91 -1.69 21.19
N GLY A 102 -2.24 -2.22 20.16
CA GLY A 102 -2.23 -3.65 19.89
C GLY A 102 -1.67 -4.46 21.07
N LEU A 103 -0.59 -3.99 21.72
CA LEU A 103 -0.01 -4.67 22.89
C LEU A 103 -0.89 -4.58 24.15
N LYS A 104 -1.86 -3.67 24.20
CA LYS A 104 -2.91 -3.64 25.24
C LYS A 104 -4.09 -4.57 24.90
N GLY A 105 -4.12 -5.16 23.72
CA GLY A 105 -5.20 -6.03 23.24
C GLY A 105 -6.38 -5.26 22.63
N ASN A 106 -6.20 -3.99 22.27
CA ASN A 106 -7.25 -3.21 21.60
C ASN A 106 -7.45 -3.72 20.17
N SER A 107 -8.68 -3.63 19.64
CA SER A 107 -8.93 -3.93 18.23
C SER A 107 -8.31 -2.87 17.31
N TYR A 108 -7.87 -3.31 16.13
CA TYR A 108 -7.51 -2.40 15.06
C TYR A 108 -8.77 -2.06 14.25
N GLU A 109 -9.15 -0.79 14.29
CA GLU A 109 -10.20 -0.23 13.44
C GLU A 109 -9.52 0.62 12.36
N PRO A 110 -9.47 0.17 11.09
CA PRO A 110 -8.94 1.01 10.03
C PRO A 110 -9.81 2.27 9.89
N GLU A 111 -9.18 3.44 9.82
CA GLU A 111 -9.90 4.65 9.41
C GLU A 111 -10.49 4.41 8.01
N ILE A 112 -11.80 4.57 7.87
CA ILE A 112 -12.59 4.33 6.65
C ILE A 112 -12.28 5.37 5.54
N GLN A 113 -11.08 5.96 5.49
CA GLN A 113 -10.78 7.08 4.56
C GLN A 113 -9.50 6.96 3.71
N ALA A 114 -8.79 5.83 3.71
CA ALA A 114 -7.76 5.63 2.69
C ALA A 114 -7.62 4.16 2.31
N LEU A 115 -7.59 3.89 0.99
CA LEU A 115 -7.19 2.63 0.35
C LEU A 115 -8.32 1.63 0.02
N GLU A 116 -9.37 2.05 -0.68
CA GLU A 116 -9.96 1.11 -1.65
C GLU A 116 -8.93 0.91 -2.78
N ALA A 117 -8.22 -0.22 -2.75
CA ALA A 117 -7.63 -0.73 -3.98
C ALA A 117 -8.78 -0.99 -4.97
N PRO A 118 -8.68 -0.59 -6.26
CA PRO A 118 -9.67 -1.04 -7.22
C PRO A 118 -9.64 -2.56 -7.20
N ASP A 119 -10.83 -3.12 -6.94
CA ASP A 119 -11.14 -4.53 -7.01
C ASP A 119 -10.53 -5.12 -8.30
N ALA A 120 -9.78 -6.21 -8.14
CA ALA A 120 -9.18 -6.95 -9.25
C ALA A 120 -10.22 -7.64 -10.16
N SER A 121 -11.52 -7.45 -9.91
CA SER A 121 -12.61 -8.00 -10.72
C SER A 121 -13.26 -7.02 -11.71
N ASN A 122 -12.95 -5.72 -11.65
CA ASN A 122 -13.41 -4.76 -12.66
C ASN A 122 -12.30 -4.46 -13.68
N GLU A 123 -12.14 -5.35 -14.67
CA GLU A 123 -11.53 -4.93 -15.94
C GLU A 123 -12.39 -3.82 -16.55
N PRO A 124 -11.81 -2.72 -17.08
CA PRO A 124 -12.59 -1.79 -17.87
C PRO A 124 -13.10 -2.54 -19.09
N GLN A 125 -14.42 -2.75 -19.15
CA GLN A 125 -15.09 -3.15 -20.38
C GLN A 125 -14.70 -2.13 -21.45
N THR A 126 -14.07 -2.60 -22.53
CA THR A 126 -13.79 -1.79 -23.70
C THR A 126 -15.12 -1.36 -24.31
N ASN A 127 -15.45 -0.08 -24.20
CA ASN A 127 -16.52 0.50 -24.99
C ASN A 127 -16.01 0.64 -26.44
N GLU A 128 -16.00 -0.46 -27.18
CA GLU A 128 -16.21 -0.39 -28.62
C GLU A 128 -17.68 -0.01 -28.81
N ASP A 129 -17.94 1.28 -29.01
CA ASP A 129 -19.07 1.86 -29.76
C ASP A 129 -19.16 3.36 -29.44
N LEU A 130 -18.27 4.15 -30.06
CA LEU A 130 -18.52 5.57 -30.30
C LEU A 130 -18.79 5.71 -31.80
N GLU A 131 -20.07 5.62 -32.17
CA GLU A 131 -20.54 6.09 -33.46
C GLU A 131 -20.11 7.56 -33.65
N THR A 132 -19.51 7.83 -34.80
CA THR A 132 -19.16 9.17 -35.27
C THR A 132 -20.41 10.06 -35.34
N PRO A 133 -20.43 11.27 -34.75
CA PRO A 133 -21.58 12.16 -34.91
C PRO A 133 -21.64 12.71 -36.34
N GLU A 134 -22.82 12.61 -36.95
CA GLU A 134 -23.16 13.20 -38.24
C GLU A 134 -22.95 14.73 -38.24
N ALA A 135 -22.44 15.25 -39.36
CA ALA A 135 -22.23 16.66 -39.60
C ALA A 135 -23.58 17.40 -39.70
N VAL A 136 -23.80 18.39 -38.84
CA VAL A 136 -24.93 19.32 -38.94
C VAL A 136 -24.58 20.41 -39.95
N GLU A 137 -25.24 20.43 -41.10
CA GLU A 137 -25.15 21.56 -42.04
C GLU A 137 -25.81 22.82 -41.46
N VAL A 138 -25.08 23.94 -41.52
CA VAL A 138 -25.54 25.26 -41.10
C VAL A 138 -26.19 25.98 -42.30
N PRO A 139 -27.44 26.46 -42.23
CA PRO A 139 -28.04 27.20 -43.32
C PRO A 139 -27.50 28.62 -43.42
N VAL A 140 -27.21 29.04 -44.65
CA VAL A 140 -26.75 30.39 -45.01
C VAL A 140 -27.90 31.39 -44.86
N GLN A 141 -27.67 32.47 -44.12
CA GLN A 141 -28.33 33.78 -44.32
C GLN A 141 -27.29 34.89 -44.30
#